data_AF-A0A8T6FGE7-F1
#
_entry.id   AF-A0A8T6FGE7-F1
#
_cell.length_a   1.000
_cell.length_b   1.000
_cell.length_c   1.000
_cell.angle_alpha   90.00
_cell.angle_beta   90.00
_cell.angle_gamma   90.00
#
_symmetry.space_group_name_H-M   'P 1'
#
loop_
_entity.id
_entity.type
_entity.pdbx_description
1 polymer ?
#
loop_
_entity_poly.entity_id
_entity_poly.type
_entity_poly.pdbx_seq_one_letter_code
_entity_poly.pdbx_strand_id
1 'polypeptide(L)'
;MAATTLATPEEAYFEFFRADSAKEAEAWAAVMSYPHVRVSAAGRVDYYETAEDYASRASWEAREATGWVRSRGIEPVRLQESADKVHLAGGWTRFNADDEPILRNRVTYI
;
A
#
# COMPACT_ATOMS: atom_id res chain seq x y z
N MET A 1 -5.67 5.17 -19.32
CA MET A 1 -4.68 4.08 -19.23
C MET A 1 -5.44 2.77 -18.99
N ALA A 2 -5.00 1.66 -19.56
CA ALA A 2 -5.63 0.36 -19.30
C ALA A 2 -5.40 -0.02 -17.83
N ALA A 3 -6.46 -0.37 -17.11
CA ALA A 3 -6.34 -0.86 -15.75
C ALA A 3 -5.57 -2.20 -15.77
N THR A 4 -4.45 -2.27 -15.04
CA THR A 4 -3.79 -3.54 -14.76
C THR A 4 -4.83 -4.48 -14.15
N THR A 5 -5.15 -5.57 -14.85
CA THR A 5 -6.07 -6.57 -14.30
C THR A 5 -5.30 -7.41 -13.30
N LEU A 6 -5.62 -7.25 -12.02
CA LEU A 6 -5.07 -8.05 -10.93
C LEU A 6 -6.02 -9.23 -10.71
N ALA A 7 -5.48 -10.44 -10.87
CA ALA A 7 -6.22 -11.69 -10.86
C ALA A 7 -6.54 -12.19 -9.43
N THR A 8 -5.78 -11.73 -8.43
CA THR A 8 -5.98 -12.12 -7.02
C THR A 8 -5.89 -10.93 -6.05
N PRO A 9 -6.51 -11.02 -4.87
CA PRO A 9 -6.33 -10.03 -3.79
C PRO A 9 -4.86 -9.86 -3.39
N GLU A 10 -4.09 -10.95 -3.39
CA GLU A 10 -2.67 -10.94 -3.09
C GLU A 10 -1.85 -10.16 -4.12
N GLU A 11 -2.21 -10.22 -5.41
CA GLU A 11 -1.58 -9.40 -6.44
C GLU A 11 -1.80 -7.90 -6.20
N ALA A 12 -3.01 -7.49 -5.82
CA ALA A 12 -3.27 -6.09 -5.42
C ALA A 12 -2.44 -5.67 -4.20
N TYR A 13 -2.32 -6.55 -3.22
CA TYR A 13 -1.50 -6.35 -2.04
C TYR A 13 -0.01 -6.17 -2.37
N PHE A 14 0.56 -7.00 -3.25
CA PHE A 14 1.96 -6.86 -3.65
C PHE A 14 2.19 -5.67 -4.59
N GLU A 15 1.26 -5.39 -5.48
CA GLU A 15 1.31 -4.25 -6.40
C GLU A 15 1.33 -2.92 -5.65
N PHE A 16 0.61 -2.83 -4.51
CA PHE A 16 0.72 -1.68 -3.60
C PHE A 16 2.17 -1.37 -3.21
N PHE A 17 2.94 -2.37 -2.80
CA PHE A 17 4.33 -2.16 -2.38
C PHE A 17 5.28 -1.93 -3.55
N ARG A 18 5.00 -2.55 -4.70
CA ARG A 18 5.76 -2.31 -5.93
C ARG A 18 5.59 -0.85 -6.38
N ALA A 19 4.35 -0.40 -6.56
CA ALA A 19 4.02 0.96 -6.95
C ALA A 19 4.54 1.98 -5.92
N ASP A 20 4.42 1.68 -4.62
CA ASP A 20 4.97 2.52 -3.56
C ASP A 20 6.48 2.68 -3.71
N SER A 21 7.21 1.58 -3.90
CA SER A 21 8.68 1.60 -4.03
C SER A 21 9.15 2.27 -5.33
N ALA A 22 8.37 2.14 -6.41
CA ALA A 22 8.61 2.81 -7.67
C ALA A 22 8.17 4.28 -7.68
N LYS A 23 7.49 4.75 -6.63
CA LYS A 23 6.91 6.09 -6.49
C LYS A 23 5.90 6.41 -7.62
N GLU A 24 5.15 5.40 -8.04
CA GLU A 24 4.12 5.52 -9.07
C GLU A 24 2.78 5.83 -8.42
N ALA A 25 2.42 7.12 -8.33
CA ALA A 25 1.24 7.58 -7.61
C ALA A 25 -0.06 6.99 -8.15
N GLU A 26 -0.20 6.93 -9.47
CA GLU A 26 -1.39 6.41 -10.14
C GLU A 26 -1.55 4.90 -9.92
N ALA A 27 -0.46 4.14 -10.04
CA ALA A 27 -0.48 2.69 -9.80
C ALA A 27 -0.76 2.38 -8.33
N TRP A 28 -0.19 3.17 -7.42
CA TRP A 28 -0.41 3.05 -5.98
C TRP A 28 -1.86 3.33 -5.59
N ALA A 29 -2.49 4.31 -6.22
CA ALA A 29 -3.90 4.62 -6.01
C ALA A 29 -4.83 3.60 -6.68
N ALA A 30 -4.45 3.02 -7.82
CA ALA A 30 -5.28 2.10 -8.60
C ALA A 30 -5.61 0.78 -7.89
N VAL A 31 -4.82 0.39 -6.89
CA VAL A 31 -5.02 -0.86 -6.13
C VAL A 31 -5.89 -0.70 -4.88
N MET A 32 -6.42 0.50 -4.62
CA MET A 32 -7.31 0.77 -3.49
C MET A 32 -8.78 0.63 -3.87
N SER A 33 -9.61 0.31 -2.87
CA SER A 33 -11.07 0.51 -2.97
C SER A 33 -11.45 1.96 -2.66
N TYR A 34 -12.41 2.51 -3.40
CA TYR A 34 -12.92 3.87 -3.22
C TYR A 34 -14.41 3.90 -2.84
N PRO A 35 -14.84 4.84 -1.98
CA PRO A 35 -14.02 5.87 -1.33
C PRO A 35 -13.01 5.27 -0.35
N HIS A 36 -11.82 5.88 -0.29
CA HIS A 36 -10.68 5.36 0.47
C HIS A 36 -10.46 6.16 1.75
N VAL A 37 -10.25 5.46 2.86
CA VAL A 37 -9.88 6.06 4.15
C VAL A 37 -8.53 5.54 4.57
N ARG A 38 -7.59 6.47 4.79
CA ARG A 38 -6.27 6.15 5.32
C ARG A 38 -6.17 6.57 6.78
N VAL A 39 -5.99 5.59 7.65
CA VAL A 39 -5.74 5.82 9.08
C VAL A 39 -4.24 5.73 9.34
N SER A 40 -3.64 6.84 9.74
CA SER A 40 -2.24 6.88 10.14
C SER A 40 -2.07 6.36 11.58
N ALA A 41 -0.87 5.85 11.89
CA ALA A 41 -0.52 5.45 13.26
C ALA A 41 -0.57 6.61 14.27
N ALA A 42 -0.51 7.86 13.80
CA ALA A 42 -0.65 9.07 14.61
C ALA A 42 -2.11 9.50 14.84
N GLY A 43 -3.09 8.69 14.41
CA GLY A 43 -4.52 8.98 14.58
C GLY A 43 -5.10 9.96 13.56
N ARG A 44 -4.30 10.48 12.61
CA ARG A 44 -4.83 11.23 11.47
C ARG A 44 -5.61 10.30 10.55
N VAL A 45 -6.81 10.73 10.16
CA VAL A 45 -7.69 10.05 9.21
C VAL A 45 -7.83 10.95 7.99
N ASP A 46 -7.39 10.44 6.84
CA ASP A 46 -7.50 11.13 5.56
C ASP A 46 -8.54 10.39 4.69
N TYR A 47 -9.46 11.15 4.08
CA TYR A 47 -10.51 10.64 3.19
C TYR A 47 -10.21 11.05 1.74
N TYR A 48 -10.42 10.12 0.81
CA TYR A 48 -10.24 10.32 -0.61
C TYR A 48 -11.45 9.74 -1.36
N GLU A 49 -12.11 10.59 -2.15
CA GLU A 49 -13.30 10.18 -2.92
C GLU A 49 -12.92 9.27 -4.10
N THR A 50 -11.84 9.61 -4.81
CA THR A 50 -11.41 8.93 -6.04
C THR A 50 -9.93 8.60 -6.05
N ALA A 51 -9.53 7.74 -6.99
CA ALA A 51 -8.13 7.38 -7.21
C ALA A 51 -7.26 8.57 -7.61
N GLU A 52 -7.80 9.49 -8.42
CA GLU A 52 -7.11 10.71 -8.81
C GLU A 52 -6.83 11.61 -7.60
N ASP A 53 -7.80 11.76 -6.68
CA ASP A 53 -7.60 12.54 -5.45
C ASP A 53 -6.51 11.91 -4.58
N TYR A 54 -6.51 10.58 -4.43
CA TYR A 54 -5.49 9.89 -3.65
C TYR A 54 -4.09 9.97 -4.29
N ALA A 55 -3.99 9.76 -5.61
CA ALA A 55 -2.74 9.87 -6.36
C ALA A 55 -2.16 11.30 -6.29
N SER A 56 -3.00 12.33 -6.46
CA SER A 56 -2.56 13.73 -6.45
C SER A 56 -1.94 14.17 -5.11
N ARG A 57 -2.28 13.47 -4.02
CA ARG A 57 -1.78 13.72 -2.66
C ARG A 57 -0.71 12.72 -2.22
N ALA A 58 -0.27 11.84 -3.11
CA ALA A 58 0.82 10.92 -2.84
C ALA A 58 2.12 11.70 -2.61
N SER A 59 2.79 11.42 -1.49
CA SER A 59 4.11 11.98 -1.19
C SER A 59 5.00 10.94 -0.52
N TRP A 60 6.27 10.96 -0.91
CA TRP A 60 7.31 10.09 -0.36
C TRP A 60 8.35 10.85 0.47
N GLU A 61 8.30 12.18 0.50
CA GLU A 61 9.33 13.03 1.11
C GLU A 61 9.66 12.62 2.55
N ALA A 62 8.63 12.47 3.39
CA ALA A 62 8.80 12.09 4.79
C ALA A 62 9.40 10.69 4.96
N ARG A 63 9.20 9.79 3.99
CA ARG A 63 9.80 8.44 4.00
C ARG A 63 11.23 8.50 3.51
N GLU A 64 11.49 9.19 2.41
CA GLU A 64 12.83 9.38 1.86
C GLU A 64 13.77 10.05 2.88
N ALA A 65 13.27 10.98 3.69
CA ALA A 65 14.02 11.59 4.77
C ALA A 65 14.53 10.59 5.84
N THR A 66 13.95 9.39 5.90
CA THR A 66 14.41 8.29 6.78
C THR A 66 15.48 7.41 6.12
N GLY A 67 15.89 7.70 4.89
CA GLY A 67 16.76 6.86 4.07
C GLY A 67 16.02 5.73 3.33
N TRP A 68 14.68 5.74 3.34
CA TRP A 68 13.87 4.72 2.67
C TRP A 68 14.08 4.73 1.16
N VAL A 69 14.27 3.54 0.59
CA VAL A 69 14.32 3.33 -0.87
C VAL A 69 13.28 2.34 -1.37
N ARG A 70 12.85 1.39 -0.51
CA ARG A 70 11.85 0.37 -0.89
C ARG A 70 11.08 -0.18 0.30
N SER A 71 9.87 -0.64 0.01
CA SER A 71 9.03 -1.41 0.92
C SER A 71 8.92 -2.84 0.40
N ARG A 72 9.01 -3.85 1.27
CA ARG A 72 8.72 -5.25 0.94
C ARG A 72 7.51 -5.72 1.73
N GLY A 73 6.45 -6.09 1.03
CA GLY A 73 5.34 -6.84 1.61
C GLY A 73 5.84 -8.17 2.18
N ILE A 74 5.20 -8.63 3.24
CA ILE A 74 5.40 -10.00 3.72
C ILE A 74 4.32 -10.89 3.11
N GLU A 75 4.54 -12.19 3.05
CA GLU A 75 3.50 -13.11 2.57
C GLU A 75 2.22 -12.95 3.42
N PRO A 76 1.09 -12.55 2.80
CA PRO A 76 -0.15 -12.37 3.53
C PRO A 76 -0.85 -13.72 3.77
N VAL A 77 -1.71 -13.75 4.78
CA VAL A 77 -2.63 -14.86 5.03
C VAL A 77 -4.06 -14.35 4.93
N ARG A 78 -4.94 -15.07 4.23
CA ARG A 78 -6.37 -14.78 4.22
C ARG A 78 -6.96 -15.07 5.60
N LEU A 79 -7.53 -14.05 6.24
CA LEU A 79 -8.21 -14.17 7.54
C LEU A 79 -9.69 -14.45 7.37
N GLN A 80 -10.35 -13.72 6.46
CA GLN A 80 -11.78 -13.82 6.22
C GLN A 80 -12.06 -13.53 4.76
N GLU A 81 -12.85 -14.39 4.12
CA GLU A 81 -13.15 -14.34 2.70
C GLU A 81 -14.66 -14.48 2.46
N SER A 82 -15.18 -13.62 1.60
CA SER A 82 -16.50 -13.72 0.97
C SER A 82 -16.32 -13.75 -0.55
N ALA A 83 -17.42 -13.84 -1.29
CA ALA A 83 -17.40 -13.85 -2.76
C ALA A 83 -16.82 -12.54 -3.36
N ASP A 84 -16.85 -11.45 -2.60
CA ASP A 84 -16.58 -10.08 -3.05
C ASP A 84 -15.48 -9.37 -2.25
N LYS A 85 -14.96 -9.97 -1.17
CA LYS A 85 -14.00 -9.32 -0.26
C LYS A 85 -13.11 -10.33 0.44
N VAL A 86 -11.84 -9.97 0.60
CA VAL A 86 -10.87 -10.77 1.35
C VAL A 86 -10.11 -9.86 2.32
N HIS A 87 -10.05 -10.28 3.58
CA HIS A 87 -9.21 -9.66 4.60
C HIS A 87 -7.86 -10.37 4.64
N LEU A 88 -6.78 -9.64 4.40
CA LEU A 88 -5.41 -10.16 4.39
C LEU A 88 -4.67 -9.72 5.64
N ALA A 89 -4.23 -10.68 6.47
CA ALA A 89 -3.23 -10.41 7.50
C ALA A 89 -1.85 -10.39 6.87
N GLY A 90 -1.24 -9.22 6.81
CA GLY A 90 0.09 -9.04 6.24
C GLY A 90 0.89 -7.99 6.98
N GLY A 91 1.66 -7.25 6.22
CA GLY A 91 2.56 -6.24 6.77
C GLY A 91 3.61 -5.83 5.77
N TRP A 92 4.62 -5.13 6.24
CA TRP A 92 5.74 -4.74 5.37
C TRP A 92 6.97 -4.41 6.20
N THR A 93 8.11 -4.43 5.52
CA THR A 93 9.37 -3.86 6.03
C THR A 93 9.86 -2.81 5.05
N ARG A 94 10.27 -1.66 5.59
CA ARG A 94 10.97 -0.60 4.85
C ARG A 94 12.47 -0.82 4.92
N PHE A 95 13.16 -0.58 3.83
CA PHE A 95 14.61 -0.76 3.71
C PHE A 95 15.30 0.52 3.24
N ASN A 96 16.53 0.71 3.68
CA ASN A 96 17.44 1.72 3.14
C ASN A 96 18.21 1.18 1.93
N ALA A 97 19.12 1.98 1.37
CA ALA A 97 19.94 1.62 0.21
C ALA A 97 20.91 0.46 0.47
N ASP A 98 21.29 0.23 1.74
CA ASP A 98 22.18 -0.84 2.18
C ASP A 98 21.44 -2.15 2.49
N ASP A 99 20.16 -2.23 2.15
CA ASP A 99 19.26 -3.35 2.43
C ASP A 99 18.97 -3.58 3.94
N GLU A 100 19.22 -2.57 4.77
CA GLU A 100 18.95 -2.64 6.20
C GLU A 100 17.50 -2.22 6.51
N PRO A 101 16.82 -2.91 7.45
CA PRO A 101 15.45 -2.59 7.80
C PRO A 101 15.34 -1.31 8.64
N ILE A 102 14.55 -0.35 8.18
CA ILE A 102 14.27 0.91 8.88
C ILE A 102 13.06 0.76 9.81
N LEU A 103 12.00 0.12 9.31
CA LEU A 103 10.72 0.02 10.02
C LEU A 103 9.97 -1.24 9.58
N ARG A 104 9.28 -1.88 10.54
CA ARG A 104 8.42 -3.03 10.31
C ARG A 104 7.01 -2.72 10.79
N ASN A 105 6.01 -3.18 10.04
CA ASN A 105 4.62 -3.08 10.44
C ASN A 105 3.87 -4.38 10.16
N ARG A 106 2.90 -4.71 11.02
CA ARG A 106 1.93 -5.80 10.86
C ARG A 106 0.54 -5.18 10.85
N VAL A 107 -0.26 -5.55 9.86
CA VAL A 107 -1.54 -4.90 9.62
C VAL A 107 -2.46 -5.83 8.83
N THR A 108 -3.76 -5.68 9.07
CA THR A 108 -4.81 -6.33 8.29
C THR A 108 -5.29 -5.37 7.20
N TYR A 109 -5.29 -5.84 5.97
CA TYR A 109 -5.84 -5.15 4.80
C TYR A 109 -7.20 -5.73 4.42
N ILE A 110 -8.03 -4.90 3.79
CA ILE A 110 -9.39 -5.22 3.31
C ILE A 110 -9.47 -4.84 1.84
#